data_AF-A0A965AH63-F1
#
_entry.id   AF-A0A965AH63-F1
#
_cell.length_a   1.000
_cell.length_b   1.000
_cell.length_c   1.000
_cell.angle_alpha   90.00
_cell.angle_beta   90.00
_cell.angle_gamma   90.00
#
_symmetry.space_group_name_H-M   'P 1'
#
loop_
_entity.id
_entity.type
_entity.pdbx_description
1 polymer ?
#
loop_
_entity_poly.entity_id
_entity_poly.type
_entity_poly.pdbx_seq_one_letter_code
_entity_poly.pdbx_strand_id
1 'polypeptide(L)' 'MAKPEWGLKRTCLGCGTRFYDMKKDPIVCPSCEAEFDPLALVR' A
#
# COMPACT_ATOMS: atom_id res chain seq x y z
N MET A 1 0.36 -12.66 13.69
CA MET A 1 0.60 -13.52 12.51
C MET A 1 0.07 -12.78 11.29
N ALA A 2 0.89 -12.53 10.27
CA ALA A 2 0.44 -11.85 9.06
C ALA A 2 -0.50 -12.80 8.31
N LYS A 3 -1.80 -12.47 8.29
CA LYS A 3 -2.78 -13.23 7.53
C LYS A 3 -2.57 -12.96 6.04
N PRO A 4 -2.67 -13.97 5.16
CA PRO A 4 -2.48 -13.79 3.71
C PRO A 4 -3.50 -12.82 3.09
N GLU A 5 -4.58 -12.52 3.82
CA GLU A 5 -5.59 -11.52 3.44
C GLU A 5 -5.03 -10.08 3.36
N TRP A 6 -3.86 -9.78 3.97
CA TRP A 6 -3.29 -8.43 3.99
C TRP A 6 -2.45 -8.09 2.75
N GLY A 7 -2.13 -9.04 1.87
CA GLY A 7 -1.33 -8.76 0.67
C GLY A 7 0.16 -8.52 0.98
N LEU A 8 0.83 -7.75 0.11
CA LEU A 8 2.27 -7.48 0.24
C LEU A 8 2.54 -6.30 1.17
N LYS A 9 3.68 -6.34 1.85
CA LYS A 9 4.16 -5.20 2.64
C LYS A 9 4.78 -4.19 1.69
N ARG A 10 4.24 -2.97 1.67
CA ARG A 10 4.71 -1.85 0.86
C ARG A 10 5.13 -0.69 1.77
N THR A 11 5.99 0.16 1.24
CA THR A 11 6.40 1.40 1.92
C THR A 11 5.66 2.55 1.25
N CYS A 12 4.95 3.36 2.03
CA CYS A 12 4.26 4.54 1.52
C CYS A 12 5.27 5.57 1.01
N LEU A 13 5.01 6.12 -0.20
CA LEU A 13 5.83 7.17 -0.81
C LEU A 13 5.55 8.57 -0.21
N GLY A 14 4.40 8.76 0.44
CA GLY A 14 4.03 10.03 1.08
C GLY A 14 4.61 10.19 2.49
N CYS A 15 4.49 9.17 3.34
CA CYS A 15 4.90 9.25 4.75
C CYS A 15 6.04 8.30 5.17
N GLY A 16 6.50 7.40 4.30
CA GLY A 16 7.56 6.44 4.61
C GLY A 16 7.15 5.27 5.54
N THR A 17 5.90 5.25 6.01
CA THR A 17 5.38 4.15 6.83
C THR A 17 5.22 2.88 6.00
N ARG A 18 5.60 1.75 6.59
CA ARG A 18 5.37 0.41 6.02
C ARG A 18 3.95 -0.03 6.33
N PHE A 19 3.18 -0.34 5.30
CA PHE A 19 1.81 -0.81 5.41
C PHE A 19 1.57 -2.01 4.50
N TYR A 20 0.46 -2.70 4.70
CA TYR A 20 0.06 -3.82 3.86
C TYR A 20 -0.96 -3.34 2.83
N ASP A 21 -0.82 -3.77 1.58
CA ASP A 21 -1.68 -3.28 0.49
C ASP A 21 -3.13 -3.80 0.53
N MET A 22 -3.43 -4.74 1.43
CA MET A 22 -4.73 -5.40 1.59
C MET A 22 -5.31 -5.95 0.29
N LYS A 23 -4.50 -6.10 -0.77
CA LYS A 23 -4.96 -6.33 -2.15
C LYS A 23 -6.13 -5.43 -2.57
N LYS A 24 -6.20 -4.21 -2.02
CA LYS A 24 -7.21 -3.22 -2.41
C LYS A 24 -6.70 -2.42 -3.59
N ASP A 25 -7.59 -2.14 -4.52
CA ASP A 25 -7.34 -1.24 -5.65
C ASP A 25 -8.40 -0.14 -5.58
N PRO A 26 -8.04 1.11 -5.21
CA PRO A 26 -6.69 1.65 -4.99
C PRO A 26 -6.06 1.24 -3.64
N ILE A 27 -4.72 1.12 -3.61
CA ILE A 27 -3.96 0.83 -2.38
C ILE A 27 -3.81 2.15 -1.61
N VAL A 28 -4.46 2.30 -0.46
CA VAL A 28 -4.39 3.55 0.33
C VAL A 28 -3.56 3.34 1.59
N CYS A 29 -2.65 4.28 1.88
CA CYS A 29 -1.88 4.24 3.11
C CYS A 29 -2.78 4.56 4.31
N PRO A 30 -2.91 3.67 5.31
CA PRO A 30 -3.75 3.92 6.49
C PRO A 30 -3.20 5.01 7.43
N SER A 31 -1.98 5.50 7.19
CA SER A 31 -1.33 6.50 8.04
C SER A 31 -1.45 7.93 7.51
N CYS A 32 -1.58 8.11 6.20
CA CYS A 32 -1.60 9.44 5.58
C CYS A 32 -2.62 9.53 4.44
N GLU A 33 -3.40 8.47 4.22
CA GLU A 33 -4.41 8.36 3.16
C GLU A 33 -3.88 8.56 1.74
N ALA A 34 -2.55 8.48 1.57
CA ALA A 34 -1.93 8.55 0.26
C ALA A 34 -2.25 7.32 -0.58
N GLU A 35 -2.74 7.54 -1.80
CA GLU A 35 -2.94 6.52 -2.81
C GLU A 35 -1.58 6.03 -3.33
N PHE A 36 -1.32 4.75 -3.15
CA PHE A 36 -0.19 4.03 -3.71
C PHE A 36 -0.68 3.35 -4.99
N ASP A 37 -0.32 3.89 -6.14
CA ASP A 37 -0.69 3.30 -7.42
C ASP A 37 0.52 2.53 -8.01
N PRO A 38 0.49 1.19 -8.04
CA PRO A 38 1.56 0.39 -8.63
C PRO A 38 1.59 0.49 -10.17
N LEU A 39 0.48 0.86 -10.82
CA LEU A 39 0.39 1.06 -12.27
C LEU A 39 0.92 2.44 -12.69
N ALA A 40 0.82 3.45 -11.83
CA ALA A 40 1.44 4.77 -12.05
C ALA A 40 2.96 4.70 -12.22
N LEU A 41 3.61 3.65 -11.70
CA LEU A 41 5.04 3.40 -11.81
C LEU A 41 5.45 2.67 -13.11
N VAL A 42 4.49 2.17 -13.91
CA VAL A 42 4.72 1.39 -15.13
C VAL A 42 4.53 2.23 -16.41
N ARG A 43 4.38 3.55 -16.30
CA ARG A 43 4.21 4.43 -17.46
C ARG A 43 5.51 5.10 -17.91
#